data_AF-A0AAW2R3N5-F1
#
_entry.id   AF-A0AAW2R3N5-F1
#
_cell.length_a   1.000
_cell.length_b   1.000
_cell.length_c   1.000
_cell.angle_alpha   90.00
_cell.angle_beta   90.00
_cell.angle_gamma   90.00
#
_symmetry.space_group_name_H-M   'P 1'
#
loop_
_entity.id
_entity.type
_entity.pdbx_description
1 polymer ?
#
loop_
_entity_poly.entity_id
_entity_poly.type
_entity_poly.pdbx_seq_one_letter_code
_entity_poly.pdbx_strand_id
1 'polypeptide(L)' 'MATCFWVYRKPVEHFLKAVDEVTAQDIAKIAQKLLSSPLTMASYGDVLHLPSYDAVSSRFHSK' A
#
# COMPACT_ATOMS: atom_id res chain seq x y z
N MET A 1 7.26 15.78 -19.85
CA MET A 1 8.54 15.30 -19.29
C MET A 1 8.22 14.41 -18.11
N ALA A 2 8.38 13.08 -18.25
CA ALA A 2 8.22 12.13 -17.16
C ALA A 2 9.60 11.84 -16.57
N THR A 3 9.88 12.33 -15.37
CA THR A 3 11.12 12.04 -14.66
C THR A 3 11.04 10.62 -14.10
N CYS A 4 11.61 9.66 -14.84
CA CYS A 4 11.81 8.30 -14.36
C CYS A 4 12.75 8.34 -13.14
N PHE A 5 12.27 7.83 -12.01
CA PHE A 5 12.84 8.00 -10.66
C PHE A 5 14.16 7.23 -10.41
N TRP A 6 14.70 6.56 -11.44
CA TRP A 6 15.94 5.79 -11.34
C TRP A 6 16.99 6.31 -12.33
N VAL A 7 18.15 6.69 -11.81
CA VAL A 7 19.30 7.24 -12.56
C VAL A 7 19.92 6.21 -13.54
N TYR A 8 19.60 4.91 -13.40
CA TYR A 8 20.11 3.84 -14.26
C TYR A 8 19.13 2.65 -14.37
N ARG A 9 19.22 1.90 -15.47
CA ARG A 9 18.41 0.68 -15.69
C ARG A 9 18.89 -0.43 -14.77
N LYS A 10 18.02 -0.89 -13.88
CA LYS A 10 18.28 -2.07 -13.05
C LYS A 10 18.24 -3.34 -13.92
N PRO A 11 19.17 -4.28 -13.73
CA PRO A 11 19.16 -5.56 -14.43
C PRO A 11 17.98 -6.44 -13.96
N VAL A 12 17.55 -7.40 -14.78
CA VAL A 12 16.36 -8.22 -14.49
C VAL A 12 16.58 -9.11 -13.26
N GLU A 13 17.81 -9.59 -13.10
CA GLU A 13 18.24 -10.48 -12.03
C GLU A 13 18.07 -9.84 -10.65
N HIS A 14 18.16 -8.51 -10.56
CA HIS A 14 17.90 -7.77 -9.32
C HIS A 14 16.45 -7.93 -8.85
N PHE A 15 15.48 -7.86 -9.77
CA PHE A 15 14.08 -8.00 -9.43
C PHE A 15 13.72 -9.46 -9.13
N LEU A 16 14.28 -10.42 -9.88
CA LEU A 16 14.05 -11.85 -9.65
C LEU A 16 14.51 -12.26 -8.25
N LYS A 17 15.71 -11.85 -7.84
CA LYS A 17 16.23 -12.11 -6.48
C LYS A 17 15.38 -11.42 -5.41
N ALA A 18 15.02 -10.16 -5.62
CA ALA A 18 14.23 -9.41 -4.65
C ALA A 18 12.84 -10.00 -4.42
N VAL A 19 12.23 -10.66 -5.42
CA VAL A 19 10.95 -11.36 -5.28
C VAL A 19 11.12 -12.71 -4.57
N ASP A 20 12.18 -13.44 -4.89
CA ASP A 20 12.46 -14.77 -4.30
C ASP A 20 12.85 -14.69 -2.82
N GLU A 21 13.49 -13.59 -2.42
CA GLU A 21 13.88 -13.32 -1.03
C GLU A 21 12.70 -12.89 -0.12
N VAL A 22 11.51 -12.62 -0.67
CA VAL A 22 10.37 -12.15 0.12
C VAL A 22 9.82 -13.27 1.02
N THR A 23 9.88 -13.04 2.33
CA THR A 23 9.28 -13.97 3.31
C THR A 23 7.89 -13.52 3.75
N ALA A 24 7.11 -14.47 4.29
CA ALA A 24 5.80 -14.15 4.90
C ALA A 24 5.90 -13.13 6.05
N GLN A 25 7.04 -13.09 6.76
CA GLN A 25 7.28 -12.13 7.84
C GLN A 25 7.48 -10.71 7.30
N ASP A 26 8.15 -10.56 6.16
CA ASP A 26 8.35 -9.26 5.53
C ASP A 26 7.02 -8.70 5.00
N ILE A 27 6.18 -9.56 4.42
CA ILE A 27 4.82 -9.21 4.00
C ILE A 27 4.01 -8.71 5.20
N ALA A 28 4.03 -9.43 6.33
CA ALA A 28 3.32 -9.03 7.53
C ALA A 28 3.81 -7.67 8.08
N LYS A 29 5.12 -7.45 8.14
CA LYS A 29 5.71 -6.17 8.57
C LYS A 29 5.35 -5.01 7.65
N ILE A 30 5.43 -5.21 6.34
CA ILE A 30 5.08 -4.18 5.34
C ILE A 30 3.57 -3.90 5.40
N ALA A 31 2.73 -4.93 5.51
CA ALA A 31 1.29 -4.77 5.66
C ALA A 31 0.94 -3.98 6.93
N GLN A 32 1.54 -4.32 8.07
CA GLN A 32 1.36 -3.53 9.30
C GLN A 32 1.79 -2.07 9.12
N LYS A 33 2.93 -1.83 8.46
CA LYS A 33 3.40 -0.47 8.18
C LYS A 33 2.43 0.30 7.28
N LEU A 34 1.88 -0.33 6.24
CA LEU A 34 0.91 0.30 5.34
C LEU A 34 -0.41 0.62 6.06
N LEU A 35 -0.94 -0.34 6.82
CA LEU A 35 -2.20 -0.20 7.55
C LEU A 35 -2.09 0.78 8.74
N SER A 36 -0.88 1.04 9.25
CA SER A 36 -0.65 2.05 10.30
C SER A 36 -0.80 3.50 9.82
N SER A 37 -0.76 3.74 8.50
CA SER A 37 -0.91 5.08 7.95
C SER A 37 -2.39 5.50 7.88
N PRO A 38 -2.70 6.82 7.96
CA PRO A 38 -4.06 7.29 7.85
C PRO A 38 -4.74 6.85 6.55
N LEU A 39 -6.00 6.42 6.64
CA LEU A 39 -6.77 5.96 5.48
C LEU A 39 -6.97 7.10 4.47
N THR A 40 -6.63 6.82 3.21
CA THR A 40 -7.03 7.66 2.07
C THR A 40 -8.27 7.07 1.42
N MET A 41 -9.40 7.78 1.46
CA MET A 41 -10.69 7.33 0.90
C MET A 41 -11.21 8.34 -0.11
N ALA A 42 -11.61 7.88 -1.29
CA ALA A 42 -12.27 8.67 -2.32
C ALA A 42 -13.48 7.91 -2.86
N SER A 43 -14.61 8.58 -3.03
CA SER A 43 -15.84 8.00 -3.58
C SER A 43 -16.52 9.00 -4.52
N TYR A 44 -17.27 8.49 -5.51
CA TYR A 44 -17.92 9.31 -6.54
C TYR A 44 -19.23 8.64 -6.99
N GLY A 45 -20.27 9.44 -7.25
CA GLY A 45 -21.61 8.97 -7.62
C GLY A 45 -22.61 9.07 -6.47
N ASP A 46 -23.57 8.13 -6.41
CA ASP A 46 -24.54 8.06 -5.32
C ASP A 46 -23.91 7.43 -4.06
N VAL A 47 -23.51 8.30 -3.13
CA VAL A 47 -22.84 7.94 -1.87
C VAL A 47 -23.79 7.77 -0.68
N LEU A 48 -25.11 7.73 -0.92
CA LEU A 48 -26.12 7.63 0.17
C LEU A 48 -25.97 6.37 1.04
N HIS A 49 -25.45 5.28 0.46
CA HIS A 49 -25.23 4.01 1.16
C HIS A 49 -23.79 3.82 1.66
N LEU A 50 -22.94 4.82 1.48
CA LEU A 50 -21.53 4.71 1.84
C LEU A 50 -21.33 4.94 3.34
N PRO A 51 -20.56 4.08 4.04
CA PRO A 51 -20.23 4.32 5.43
C PRO A 51 -19.43 5.62 5.59
N SER A 52 -19.54 6.23 6.76
CA SER A 52 -18.74 7.41 7.09
C SER A 52 -17.24 7.09 7.08
N TYR A 53 -16.42 8.10 6.79
CA TYR A 53 -14.96 7.97 6.83
C TYR A 53 -14.48 7.36 8.15
N ASP A 54 -15.03 7.79 9.29
CA ASP A 54 -14.66 7.29 10.62
C ASP A 54 -15.04 5.81 10.83
N ALA A 55 -16.18 5.36 10.29
CA ALA A 55 -16.60 3.96 10.37
C ALA A 55 -15.65 3.04 9.60
N VAL A 56 -15.02 3.53 8.53
CA VAL A 56 -14.04 2.80 7.74
C VAL A 56 -12.65 2.91 8.35
N SER A 57 -12.23 4.13 8.75
CA SER A 57 -10.94 4.42 9.36
C SER A 57 -10.71 3.66 10.66
N SER A 58 -11.74 3.52 11.51
CA SER A 58 -11.66 2.76 12.77
C SER A 58 -11.35 1.26 12.59
N ARG A 59 -11.55 0.69 11.40
CA ARG A 59 -11.22 -0.72 11.11
C ARG A 59 -9.73 -0.98 10.95
N PHE A 60 -8.97 0.06 10.58
CA PHE A 60 -7.53 -0.03 10.35
C PHE A 60 -6.72 0.27 11.61
N HIS A 61 -7.34 0.97 12.57
CA HIS A 61 -6.79 1.22 13.90
C HIS A 61 -7.09 0.04 14.83
N SER A 62 -6.42 -1.09 14.62
CA SER A 62 -6.36 -2.13 15.66
C SER A 62 -5.44 -1.63 16.78
N LYS A 63 -5.90 -1.75 18.04
CA LYS A 63 -5.15 -1.41 19.26
C LYS A 63 -3.74 -1.97 19.29
#